data_AF-A0A091DF84-F1
#
_entry.id   AF-A0A091DF84-F1
#
_cell.length_a   1.000
_cell.length_b   1.000
_cell.length_c   1.000
_cell.angle_alpha   90.00
_cell.angle_beta   90.00
_cell.angle_gamma   90.00
#
_symmetry.space_group_name_H-M   'P 1'
#
loop_
_entity.id
_entity.type
_entity.pdbx_description
1 polymer ?
#
loop_
_entity_poly.entity_id
_entity_poly.type
_entity_poly.pdbx_seq_one_letter_code
_entity_poly.pdbx_strand_id
1 'polypeptide(L)'
;MRKSKNEAVCEGLCAQIQELWDRLQIPEEEREAVAMSMTGSNAKVRKALQLEADPLEELKMQNTKKTESLLQQHDAEIVQLKKSYYEVHKELCEGVQKWEENWRLFLEFERKASDPSRFTNRGGNLLKEEKQRANLQKTLPKLEEELKTGIEMWEQERSTAFLVNGQKFTRKKTPHANRLGANKEKLELSGSLLSEGSIPL
;
A
#
# COMPACT_ATOMS: atom_id res chain seq x y z
N MET A 1 -26.22 -60.10 -6.96
CA MET A 1 -25.16 -59.52 -6.10
C MET A 1 -24.03 -58.83 -6.86
N ARG A 2 -23.37 -59.45 -7.87
CA ARG A 2 -22.28 -58.79 -8.65
C ARG A 2 -22.71 -57.57 -9.48
N LYS A 3 -23.91 -57.59 -10.08
CA LYS A 3 -24.47 -56.49 -10.88
C LYS A 3 -24.69 -55.22 -10.03
N SER A 4 -25.38 -55.36 -8.90
CA SER A 4 -25.63 -54.27 -7.94
C SER A 4 -24.33 -53.70 -7.33
N LYS A 5 -23.30 -54.53 -7.10
CA LYS A 5 -21.97 -54.03 -6.68
C LYS A 5 -21.27 -53.20 -7.77
N ASN A 6 -21.39 -53.58 -9.03
CA ASN A 6 -20.78 -52.82 -10.14
C ASN A 6 -21.53 -51.52 -10.39
N GLU A 7 -22.85 -51.52 -10.23
CA GLU A 7 -23.72 -50.35 -10.32
C GLU A 7 -23.36 -49.30 -9.28
N ALA A 8 -23.28 -49.67 -8.00
CA ALA A 8 -22.87 -48.75 -6.93
C ALA A 8 -21.47 -48.15 -7.15
N VAL A 9 -20.53 -48.91 -7.72
CA VAL A 9 -19.18 -48.39 -8.03
C VAL A 9 -19.20 -47.42 -9.21
N CYS A 10 -20.00 -47.69 -10.24
CA CYS A 10 -20.13 -46.77 -11.37
C CYS A 10 -20.83 -45.47 -10.95
N GLU A 11 -21.88 -45.55 -10.14
CA GLU A 11 -22.56 -44.38 -9.56
C GLU A 11 -21.59 -43.52 -8.74
N GLY A 12 -20.75 -44.15 -7.90
CA GLY A 12 -19.74 -43.45 -7.13
C GLY A 12 -18.69 -42.74 -8.00
N LEU A 13 -18.21 -43.40 -9.07
CA LEU A 13 -17.27 -42.80 -10.01
C LEU A 13 -17.90 -41.64 -10.80
N CYS A 14 -19.16 -41.77 -11.22
CA CYS A 14 -19.88 -40.67 -11.88
C CYS A 14 -20.02 -39.45 -10.96
N ALA A 15 -20.37 -39.66 -9.68
CA ALA A 15 -20.45 -38.58 -8.70
C ALA A 15 -19.09 -37.91 -8.45
N GLN A 16 -18.00 -38.69 -8.38
CA GLN A 16 -16.64 -38.16 -8.23
C GLN A 16 -16.24 -37.32 -9.45
N ILE A 17 -16.52 -37.78 -10.66
CA ILE A 17 -16.21 -37.03 -11.89
C ILE A 17 -17.00 -35.71 -11.93
N GLN A 18 -18.28 -35.73 -11.57
CA GLN A 18 -19.11 -34.52 -11.49
C GLN A 18 -18.55 -33.51 -10.48
N GLU A 19 -18.17 -33.96 -9.27
CA GLU A 19 -17.53 -33.09 -8.28
C GLU A 19 -16.22 -32.49 -8.81
N LEU A 20 -15.39 -33.30 -9.46
CA LEU A 20 -14.12 -32.82 -10.02
C LEU A 20 -14.34 -31.81 -11.14
N TRP A 21 -15.33 -32.01 -12.01
CA TRP A 21 -15.69 -31.05 -13.04
C TRP A 21 -16.12 -29.71 -12.46
N ASP A 22 -16.93 -29.71 -11.41
CA ASP A 22 -17.38 -28.48 -10.76
C ASP A 22 -16.22 -27.75 -10.06
N ARG A 23 -15.34 -28.49 -9.39
CA ARG A 23 -14.17 -27.94 -8.71
C ARG A 23 -13.11 -27.42 -9.67
N LEU A 24 -12.93 -28.08 -10.81
CA LEU A 24 -11.97 -27.71 -11.85
C LEU A 24 -12.56 -26.73 -12.88
N GLN A 25 -13.86 -26.43 -12.79
CA GLN A 25 -14.60 -25.59 -13.73
C GLN A 25 -14.46 -26.07 -15.18
N ILE A 26 -14.55 -27.39 -15.39
CA ILE A 26 -14.46 -27.99 -16.72
C ILE A 26 -15.66 -27.53 -17.58
N PRO A 27 -15.46 -27.08 -18.84
CA PRO A 27 -16.53 -26.63 -19.74
C PRO A 27 -17.57 -27.71 -20.04
N GLU A 28 -18.81 -27.30 -20.35
CA GLU A 28 -19.92 -28.22 -20.62
C GLU A 28 -19.67 -29.11 -21.84
N GLU A 29 -18.97 -28.60 -22.85
CA GLU A 29 -18.62 -29.35 -24.07
C GLU A 29 -17.73 -30.57 -23.77
N GLU A 30 -16.81 -30.45 -22.82
CA GLU A 30 -15.95 -31.55 -22.37
C GLU A 30 -16.72 -32.56 -21.51
N ARG A 31 -17.75 -32.10 -20.78
CA ARG A 31 -18.63 -32.95 -19.96
C ARG A 31 -19.56 -33.80 -20.83
N GLU A 32 -20.10 -33.25 -21.91
CA GLU A 32 -21.04 -33.96 -22.81
C GLU A 32 -20.41 -35.19 -23.46
N ALA A 33 -19.15 -35.08 -23.91
CA ALA A 33 -18.41 -36.19 -24.50
C ALA A 33 -18.26 -37.38 -23.52
N VAL A 34 -18.06 -37.09 -22.24
CA VAL A 34 -17.91 -38.10 -21.19
C VAL A 34 -19.27 -38.60 -20.67
N ALA A 35 -20.31 -37.76 -20.66
CA ALA A 35 -21.67 -38.12 -20.24
C ALA A 35 -22.25 -39.30 -21.03
N MET A 36 -21.90 -39.43 -22.33
CA MET A 36 -22.30 -40.57 -23.15
C MET A 36 -21.77 -41.91 -22.60
N SER A 37 -20.59 -41.89 -21.98
CA SER A 37 -19.95 -43.07 -21.37
C SER A 37 -20.50 -43.42 -19.98
N MET A 38 -21.23 -42.49 -19.32
CA MET A 38 -21.84 -42.66 -18.00
C MET A 38 -23.14 -43.48 -18.01
N THR A 39 -23.62 -43.90 -19.18
CA THR A 39 -24.88 -44.66 -19.33
C THR A 39 -24.64 -46.17 -19.20
N GLY A 40 -24.53 -46.69 -17.97
CA GLY A 40 -24.51 -48.13 -17.68
C GLY A 40 -23.61 -48.55 -16.52
N SER A 41 -23.64 -49.84 -16.18
CA SER A 41 -22.94 -50.40 -15.00
C SER A 41 -22.09 -51.64 -15.29
N ASN A 42 -21.71 -51.84 -16.55
CA ASN A 42 -20.89 -52.98 -16.96
C ASN A 42 -19.38 -52.71 -16.71
N ALA A 43 -18.57 -53.78 -16.73
CA ALA A 43 -17.14 -53.68 -16.43
C ALA A 43 -16.34 -52.80 -17.41
N LYS A 44 -16.81 -52.62 -18.66
CA LYS A 44 -16.18 -51.70 -19.61
C LYS A 44 -16.48 -50.25 -19.25
N VAL A 45 -17.74 -49.94 -18.90
CA VAL A 45 -18.16 -48.62 -18.41
C VAL A 45 -17.39 -48.25 -17.16
N ARG A 46 -17.29 -49.16 -16.17
CA ARG A 46 -16.48 -48.92 -14.96
C ARG A 46 -15.02 -48.55 -15.28
N LYS A 47 -14.40 -49.23 -16.24
CA LYS A 47 -13.01 -48.94 -16.66
C LYS A 47 -12.90 -47.60 -17.37
N ALA A 48 -13.88 -47.24 -18.20
CA ALA A 48 -13.93 -45.93 -18.86
C ALA A 48 -14.08 -44.81 -17.82
N LEU A 49 -15.00 -44.93 -16.87
CA LEU A 49 -15.17 -43.97 -15.78
C LEU A 49 -13.90 -43.80 -14.95
N GLN A 50 -13.18 -44.90 -14.64
CA GLN A 50 -11.90 -44.80 -13.94
C GLN A 50 -10.85 -44.04 -14.76
N LEU A 51 -10.78 -44.29 -16.07
CA LEU A 51 -9.82 -43.65 -16.97
C LEU A 51 -10.08 -42.14 -17.13
N GLU A 52 -11.30 -41.68 -16.92
CA GLU A 52 -11.66 -40.25 -16.90
C GLU A 52 -11.44 -39.62 -15.52
N ALA A 53 -11.67 -40.38 -14.43
CA ALA A 53 -11.48 -39.88 -13.07
C ALA A 53 -9.99 -39.65 -12.73
N ASP A 54 -9.09 -40.55 -13.16
CA ASP A 54 -7.67 -40.47 -12.80
C ASP A 54 -6.97 -39.18 -13.32
N PRO A 55 -7.15 -38.75 -14.58
CA PRO A 55 -6.58 -37.49 -15.08
C PRO A 55 -7.15 -36.25 -14.40
N LEU A 56 -8.44 -36.26 -14.00
CA LEU A 56 -9.07 -35.14 -13.30
C LEU A 56 -8.49 -34.97 -11.89
N GLU A 57 -8.24 -36.07 -11.17
CA GLU A 57 -7.57 -36.01 -9.85
C GLU A 57 -6.12 -35.52 -9.99
N GLU A 58 -5.39 -35.96 -11.02
CA GLU A 58 -4.04 -35.47 -11.30
C GLU A 58 -4.05 -33.96 -11.62
N LEU A 59 -4.97 -33.51 -12.47
CA LEU A 59 -5.11 -32.09 -12.81
C LEU A 59 -5.43 -31.23 -11.58
N LYS A 60 -6.33 -31.72 -10.70
CA LYS A 60 -6.62 -31.08 -9.40
C LYS A 60 -5.39 -31.01 -8.51
N MET A 61 -4.62 -32.09 -8.41
CA MET A 61 -3.38 -32.10 -7.62
C MET A 61 -2.37 -31.08 -8.17
N GLN A 62 -2.18 -31.03 -9.49
CA GLN A 62 -1.29 -30.07 -10.14
C GLN A 62 -1.75 -28.62 -9.94
N ASN A 63 -3.04 -28.33 -10.09
CA ASN A 63 -3.59 -26.99 -9.87
C ASN A 63 -3.45 -26.55 -8.40
N THR A 64 -3.66 -27.48 -7.46
CA THR A 64 -3.48 -27.22 -6.02
C THR A 64 -2.02 -26.89 -5.73
N LYS A 65 -1.09 -27.71 -6.24
CA LYS A 65 0.36 -27.51 -6.07
C LYS A 65 0.85 -26.19 -6.68
N LYS A 66 0.35 -25.82 -7.87
CA LYS A 66 0.67 -24.53 -8.51
C LYS A 66 0.19 -23.35 -7.67
N THR A 67 -1.06 -23.41 -7.19
CA THR A 67 -1.66 -22.37 -6.35
C THR A 67 -0.89 -22.22 -5.03
N GLU A 68 -0.55 -23.33 -4.38
CA GLU A 68 0.22 -23.33 -3.13
C GLU A 68 1.63 -22.76 -3.34
N SER A 69 2.33 -23.16 -4.41
CA SER A 69 3.64 -22.61 -4.75
C SER A 69 3.59 -21.11 -5.00
N LEU A 70 2.55 -20.61 -5.69
CA LEU A 70 2.38 -19.19 -5.93
C LEU A 70 2.12 -18.43 -4.62
N LEU A 71 1.29 -18.98 -3.74
CA LEU A 71 1.04 -18.41 -2.41
C LEU A 71 2.33 -18.32 -1.60
N GLN A 72 3.14 -19.39 -1.59
CA GLN A 72 4.44 -19.41 -0.92
C GLN A 72 5.41 -18.35 -1.48
N GLN A 73 5.41 -18.14 -2.80
CA GLN A 73 6.19 -17.08 -3.43
C GLN A 73 5.73 -15.69 -2.97
N HIS A 74 4.42 -15.44 -2.91
CA HIS A 74 3.88 -14.18 -2.40
C HIS A 74 4.21 -13.97 -0.92
N ASP A 75 4.07 -14.99 -0.09
CA ASP A 75 4.40 -14.90 1.34
C ASP A 75 5.89 -14.62 1.55
N ALA A 76 6.76 -15.30 0.79
CA ALA A 76 8.20 -15.04 0.81
C ALA A 76 8.54 -13.61 0.38
N GLU A 77 7.91 -13.11 -0.69
CA GLU A 77 8.09 -11.74 -1.16
C GLU A 77 7.60 -10.72 -0.12
N ILE A 78 6.45 -10.95 0.53
CA ILE A 78 5.95 -10.09 1.61
C ILE A 78 6.93 -10.06 2.78
N VAL A 79 7.47 -11.21 3.20
CA VAL A 79 8.46 -11.28 4.28
C VAL A 79 9.74 -10.56 3.88
N GLN A 80 10.22 -10.76 2.65
CA GLN A 80 11.43 -10.14 2.13
C GLN A 80 11.26 -8.62 2.00
N LEU A 81 10.13 -8.14 1.48
CA LEU A 81 9.79 -6.73 1.46
C LEU A 81 9.68 -6.18 2.86
N LYS A 82 9.03 -6.88 3.80
CA LYS A 82 8.96 -6.43 5.19
C LYS A 82 10.36 -6.29 5.79
N LYS A 83 11.21 -7.30 5.64
CA LYS A 83 12.57 -7.30 6.19
C LYS A 83 13.47 -6.25 5.54
N SER A 84 13.48 -6.18 4.21
CA SER A 84 14.34 -5.24 3.46
C SER A 84 13.85 -3.80 3.56
N TYR A 85 12.53 -3.58 3.53
CA TYR A 85 11.91 -2.26 3.58
C TYR A 85 11.82 -1.71 5.01
N TYR A 86 11.30 -2.48 5.98
CA TYR A 86 11.10 -1.95 7.34
C TYR A 86 12.38 -1.88 8.16
N GLU A 87 13.33 -2.81 8.04
CA GLU A 87 14.54 -2.71 8.89
C GLU A 87 15.51 -1.65 8.39
N VAL A 88 15.50 -1.34 7.08
CA VAL A 88 16.49 -0.44 6.46
C VAL A 88 15.91 0.94 6.11
N HIS A 89 14.60 1.05 5.86
CA HIS A 89 13.98 2.31 5.43
C HIS A 89 13.01 2.90 6.46
N LYS A 90 12.81 2.26 7.62
CA LYS A 90 11.83 2.72 8.62
C LYS A 90 12.15 4.10 9.14
N GLU A 91 13.39 4.39 9.54
CA GLU A 91 13.75 5.71 10.06
C GLU A 91 13.48 6.83 9.03
N LEU A 92 13.84 6.59 7.77
CA LEU A 92 13.63 7.56 6.70
C LEU A 92 12.13 7.71 6.35
N CYS A 93 11.38 6.61 6.30
CA CYS A 93 9.94 6.63 6.05
C CYS A 93 9.17 7.30 7.20
N GLU A 94 9.50 6.97 8.45
CA GLU A 94 8.93 7.60 9.65
C GLU A 94 9.26 9.09 9.69
N GLY A 95 10.49 9.47 9.32
CA GLY A 95 10.89 10.86 9.18
C GLY A 95 10.04 11.60 8.14
N VAL A 96 9.84 11.00 6.95
CA VAL A 96 9.01 11.59 5.87
C VAL A 96 7.56 11.73 6.34
N GLN A 97 7.00 10.70 6.98
CA GLN A 97 5.64 10.73 7.52
C GLN A 97 5.50 11.84 8.56
N LYS A 98 6.43 11.93 9.52
CA LYS A 98 6.44 12.96 10.55
C LYS A 98 6.56 14.36 9.97
N TRP A 99 7.37 14.53 8.93
CA TRP A 99 7.45 15.81 8.21
C TRP A 99 6.11 16.16 7.54
N GLU A 100 5.48 15.21 6.84
CA GLU A 100 4.19 15.44 6.16
C GLU A 100 3.06 15.76 7.16
N GLU A 101 3.02 15.09 8.31
CA GLU A 101 2.05 15.37 9.39
C GLU A 101 2.25 16.77 9.99
N ASN A 102 3.50 17.13 10.32
CA ASN A 102 3.83 18.46 10.82
C ASN A 102 3.52 19.54 9.80
N TRP A 103 3.77 19.28 8.52
CA TRP A 103 3.48 20.21 7.44
C TRP A 103 1.97 20.42 7.27
N ARG A 104 1.19 19.33 7.30
CA ARG A 104 -0.27 19.40 7.26
C ARG A 104 -0.84 20.22 8.41
N LEU A 105 -0.32 20.02 9.62
CA LEU A 105 -0.72 20.78 10.80
C LEU A 105 -0.35 22.27 10.68
N PHE A 106 0.85 22.56 10.16
CA PHE A 106 1.28 23.92 9.90
C PHE A 106 0.35 24.64 8.90
N LEU A 107 0.00 23.98 7.79
CA LEU A 107 -0.95 24.54 6.81
C LEU A 107 -2.34 24.80 7.41
N GLU A 108 -2.81 23.93 8.30
CA GLU A 108 -4.09 24.13 8.99
C GLU A 108 -4.04 25.37 9.90
N PHE A 109 -2.93 25.62 10.59
CA PHE A 109 -2.76 26.85 11.36
C PHE A 109 -2.68 28.10 10.47
N GLU A 110 -2.00 28.04 9.31
CA GLU A 110 -1.99 29.13 8.32
C GLU A 110 -3.40 29.46 7.85
N ARG A 111 -4.18 28.44 7.50
CA ARG A 111 -5.58 28.59 7.10
C ARG A 111 -6.41 29.27 8.19
N LYS A 112 -6.32 28.79 9.43
CA LYS A 112 -7.02 29.39 10.59
C LYS A 112 -6.54 30.81 10.92
N ALA A 113 -5.28 31.14 10.65
CA ALA A 113 -4.76 32.48 10.86
C ALA A 113 -5.28 33.49 9.84
N SER A 114 -5.59 33.03 8.62
CA SER A 114 -6.19 33.85 7.57
C SER A 114 -7.71 34.08 7.71
N ASP A 115 -8.36 33.45 8.68
CA ASP A 115 -9.82 33.54 8.90
C ASP A 115 -10.20 34.86 9.60
N PRO A 116 -11.06 35.72 9.00
CA PRO A 116 -11.54 36.95 9.63
C PRO A 116 -12.32 36.72 10.94
N SER A 117 -12.95 35.56 11.12
CA SER A 117 -13.68 35.20 12.34
C SER A 117 -12.77 34.65 13.45
N ARG A 118 -11.45 34.61 13.26
CA ARG A 118 -10.46 34.05 14.20
C ARG A 118 -10.52 34.63 15.61
N PHE A 119 -10.97 35.88 15.77
CA PHE A 119 -11.04 36.56 17.07
C PHE A 119 -12.23 36.12 17.94
N THR A 120 -13.13 35.26 17.47
CA THR A 120 -14.23 34.70 18.28
C THR A 120 -13.79 33.48 19.09
N ASN A 121 -12.61 33.53 19.71
CA ASN A 121 -11.97 32.38 20.36
C ASN A 121 -11.97 32.49 21.90
N ARG A 122 -12.97 31.91 22.55
CA ARG A 122 -12.95 31.77 24.01
C ARG A 122 -11.92 30.72 24.46
N GLY A 123 -11.22 30.96 25.56
CA GLY A 123 -10.37 29.96 26.23
C GLY A 123 -8.88 29.91 25.82
N GLY A 124 -8.34 30.95 25.19
CA GLY A 124 -6.88 31.08 24.97
C GLY A 124 -6.30 30.19 23.87
N ASN A 125 -7.14 29.66 22.98
CA ASN A 125 -6.69 28.77 21.90
C ASN A 125 -5.74 29.46 20.92
N LEU A 126 -5.87 30.78 20.68
CA LEU A 126 -4.92 31.52 19.81
C LEU A 126 -3.48 31.36 20.25
N LEU A 127 -3.25 31.53 21.55
CA LEU A 127 -1.90 31.53 22.12
C LEU A 127 -1.31 30.13 22.05
N LYS A 128 -2.15 29.10 22.23
CA LYS A 128 -1.74 27.70 22.05
C LYS A 128 -1.39 27.41 20.58
N GLU A 129 -2.23 27.83 19.65
CA GLU A 129 -1.98 27.67 18.20
C GLU A 129 -0.71 28.42 17.76
N GLU A 130 -0.52 29.67 18.20
CA GLU A 130 0.67 30.46 17.84
C GLU A 130 1.96 29.86 18.44
N LYS A 131 1.91 29.38 19.68
CA LYS A 131 3.02 28.65 20.31
C LYS A 131 3.34 27.36 19.54
N GLN A 132 2.34 26.61 19.13
CA GLN A 132 2.53 25.39 18.33
C GLN A 132 3.07 25.70 16.93
N ARG A 133 2.59 26.76 16.27
CA ARG A 133 3.13 27.25 14.99
C ARG A 133 4.61 27.59 15.13
N ALA A 134 4.99 28.37 16.14
CA ALA A 134 6.39 28.74 16.37
C ALA A 134 7.29 27.51 16.60
N ASN A 135 6.76 26.47 17.25
CA ASN A 135 7.46 25.19 17.39
C ASN A 135 7.60 24.47 16.04
N LEU A 136 6.52 24.38 15.25
CA LEU A 136 6.53 23.76 13.93
C LEU A 136 7.51 24.45 12.98
N GLN A 137 7.59 25.78 13.00
CA GLN A 137 8.55 26.56 12.21
C GLN A 137 10.01 26.26 12.56
N LYS A 138 10.30 25.75 13.77
CA LYS A 138 11.63 25.29 14.17
C LYS A 138 11.85 23.81 13.89
N THR A 139 10.82 22.98 14.05
CA THR A 139 10.90 21.53 13.88
C THR A 139 10.94 21.11 12.42
N LEU A 140 10.18 21.78 11.55
CA LEU A 140 10.13 21.46 10.12
C LEU A 140 11.50 21.60 9.45
N PRO A 141 12.26 22.71 9.58
CA PRO A 141 13.61 22.81 9.02
C PRO A 141 14.59 21.75 9.54
N LYS A 142 14.46 21.34 10.82
CA LYS A 142 15.32 20.30 11.41
C LYS A 142 15.04 18.93 10.80
N LEU A 143 13.77 18.53 10.74
CA LEU A 143 13.35 17.29 10.08
C LEU A 143 13.73 17.29 8.60
N GLU A 144 13.64 18.45 7.97
CA GLU A 144 14.01 18.62 6.57
C GLU A 144 15.49 18.36 6.28
N GLU A 145 16.38 18.80 7.17
CA GLU A 145 17.82 18.61 7.02
C GLU A 145 18.24 17.19 7.41
N GLU A 146 17.62 16.64 8.45
CA GLU A 146 17.78 15.23 8.84
C GLU A 146 17.38 14.28 7.70
N LEU A 147 16.21 14.51 7.08
CA LEU A 147 15.74 13.74 5.94
C LEU A 147 16.64 13.90 4.72
N LYS A 148 17.12 15.12 4.44
CA LYS A 148 18.03 15.36 3.33
C LYS A 148 19.32 14.56 3.50
N THR A 149 19.92 14.61 4.69
CA THR A 149 21.13 13.87 5.02
C THR A 149 20.91 12.36 4.93
N GLY A 150 19.82 11.85 5.51
CA GLY A 150 19.47 10.43 5.44
C GLY A 150 19.21 9.94 4.01
N ILE A 151 18.55 10.75 3.17
CA ILE A 151 18.32 10.44 1.75
C ILE A 151 19.64 10.40 0.99
N GLU A 152 20.53 11.37 1.19
CA GLU A 152 21.82 11.42 0.51
C GLU A 152 22.68 10.20 0.84
N MET A 153 22.76 9.82 2.12
CA MET A 153 23.46 8.60 2.55
C MET A 153 22.85 7.34 1.91
N TRP A 154 21.52 7.28 1.88
CA TRP A 154 20.79 6.15 1.30
C TRP A 154 20.99 6.03 -0.23
N GLU A 155 20.92 7.15 -0.96
CA GLU A 155 21.12 7.18 -2.41
C GLU A 155 22.57 6.78 -2.76
N GLN A 156 23.55 7.17 -1.94
CA GLN A 156 24.95 6.77 -2.09
C GLN A 156 25.15 5.26 -1.87
N GLU A 157 24.57 4.70 -0.80
CA GLU A 157 24.72 3.28 -0.47
C GLU A 157 24.09 2.38 -1.56
N ARG A 158 22.93 2.77 -2.10
CA ARG A 158 22.15 1.95 -3.03
C ARG A 158 22.33 2.29 -4.49
N SER A 159 23.02 3.38 -4.82
CA SER A 159 23.17 3.87 -6.20
C SER A 159 21.83 4.01 -6.96
N THR A 160 20.74 4.30 -6.23
CA THR A 160 19.39 4.47 -6.76
C THR A 160 18.76 5.73 -6.19
N ALA A 161 17.86 6.36 -6.95
CA ALA A 161 17.19 7.59 -6.51
C ALA A 161 16.08 7.30 -5.50
N PHE A 162 16.00 8.10 -4.44
CA PHE A 162 14.95 7.99 -3.43
C PHE A 162 13.67 8.68 -3.91
N LEU A 163 12.61 7.91 -4.12
CA LEU A 163 11.33 8.39 -4.64
C LEU A 163 10.20 8.16 -3.64
N VAL A 164 9.44 9.22 -3.34
CA VAL A 164 8.21 9.17 -2.56
C VAL A 164 7.05 9.50 -3.50
N ASN A 165 6.13 8.55 -3.69
CA ASN A 165 5.01 8.66 -4.65
C ASN A 165 5.49 9.01 -6.08
N GLY A 166 6.60 8.41 -6.51
CA GLY A 166 7.18 8.62 -7.84
C GLY A 166 7.95 9.93 -8.03
N GLN A 167 8.18 10.72 -6.97
CA GLN A 167 8.94 11.97 -7.04
C GLN A 167 10.05 12.03 -5.99
N LYS A 168 11.16 12.70 -6.31
CA LYS A 168 12.20 12.99 -5.33
C LYS A 168 11.62 13.82 -4.20
N PHE A 169 11.90 13.42 -2.95
CA PHE A 169 11.42 14.12 -1.75
C PHE A 169 11.79 15.62 -1.75
N THR A 170 13.00 15.95 -2.24
CA THR A 170 13.51 17.32 -2.36
C THR A 170 12.67 18.22 -3.26
N ARG A 171 11.95 17.66 -4.25
CA ARG A 171 11.10 18.42 -5.18
C ARG A 171 9.76 18.84 -4.55
N LYS A 172 9.33 18.23 -3.44
CA LYS A 172 8.13 18.67 -2.69
C LYS A 172 8.36 19.98 -1.91
N LYS A 173 9.59 20.53 -1.89
CA LYS A 173 9.93 21.83 -1.30
C LYS A 173 9.85 22.91 -2.41
N THR A 174 9.03 23.97 -2.41
CA THR A 174 8.53 24.86 -1.35
C THR A 174 7.42 25.80 -1.86
N PRO A 175 6.49 26.23 -0.98
CA PRO A 175 6.27 27.67 -0.78
C PRO A 175 6.89 28.24 0.51
N HIS A 176 7.43 27.40 1.40
CA HIS A 176 7.93 27.82 2.72
C HIS A 176 9.20 28.69 2.68
N ALA A 177 10.21 28.32 1.86
CA ALA A 177 11.43 29.13 1.71
C ALA A 177 11.15 30.53 1.15
N ASN A 178 10.27 30.63 0.15
CA ASN A 178 9.89 31.91 -0.44
C ASN A 178 9.03 32.77 0.52
N ARG A 179 8.17 32.16 1.35
CA ARG A 179 7.30 32.92 2.28
C ARG A 179 7.99 33.34 3.57
N LEU A 180 8.91 32.53 4.12
CA LEU A 180 9.72 32.96 5.26
C LEU A 180 10.68 34.08 4.84
N GLY A 181 11.27 34.02 3.65
CA GLY A 181 12.05 35.12 3.07
C GLY A 181 11.22 36.39 2.91
N ALA A 182 10.05 36.29 2.26
CA ALA A 182 9.17 37.43 2.01
C ALA A 182 8.60 38.07 3.29
N ASN A 183 8.32 37.28 4.34
CA ASN A 183 7.86 37.82 5.62
C ASN A 183 9.01 38.47 6.42
N LYS A 184 10.24 37.99 6.28
CA LYS A 184 11.42 38.60 6.92
C LYS A 184 11.78 39.94 6.27
N GLU A 185 11.75 40.02 4.93
CA GLU A 185 11.91 41.28 4.19
C GLU A 185 10.84 42.31 4.56
N LYS A 186 9.57 41.90 4.71
CA LYS A 186 8.48 42.81 5.13
C LYS A 186 8.68 43.37 6.54
N LEU A 187 9.21 42.56 7.47
CA LEU A 187 9.50 42.98 8.84
C LEU A 187 10.72 43.92 8.90
N GLU A 188 11.77 43.63 8.14
CA GLU A 188 12.97 44.48 8.01
C GLU A 188 12.64 45.84 7.35
N LEU A 189 11.85 45.84 6.27
CA LEU A 189 11.38 47.06 5.61
C LEU A 189 10.48 47.90 6.53
N SER A 190 9.59 47.27 7.31
CA SER A 190 8.74 47.99 8.28
C SER A 190 9.50 48.54 9.49
N GLY A 191 10.62 47.90 9.89
CA GLY A 191 11.49 48.36 10.97
C GLY A 191 12.40 49.52 10.55
N SER A 192 12.81 49.56 9.28
CA SER A 192 13.64 50.66 8.74
C SER A 192 12.90 51.99 8.62
N LEU A 193 11.58 51.96 8.38
CA LEU A 193 10.73 53.15 8.25
C LEU A 193 10.39 53.85 9.57
N LEU A 194 10.71 53.24 10.72
CA LEU A 194 10.46 53.81 12.05
C LEU A 194 11.73 54.37 12.73
N SER A 195 12.90 54.35 12.05
CA SER A 195 14.17 54.83 12.61
C SER A 195 14.62 56.21 12.10
N GLU A 196 14.00 56.79 11.07
CA GLU A 196 14.41 58.10 10.51
C GLU A 196 13.53 59.28 10.96
N GLY A 197 12.97 59.20 12.16
CA GLY A 197 12.19 60.27 12.80
C GLY A 197 12.96 60.96 13.92
N SER A 198 14.20 61.38 13.70
CA SER A 198 14.93 62.23 14.65
C SER A 198 14.74 63.71 14.29
N ILE A 199 14.06 64.39 15.20
CA ILE A 199 13.72 65.82 15.23
C ILE A 199 15.00 66.67 15.18
N PRO A 200 15.08 67.71 14.34
CA PRO A 200 15.96 68.83 14.59
C PRO A 200 15.23 69.93 15.37
N LEU A 201 15.97 70.51 16.31
CA LEU A 201 15.63 71.60 17.24
C LEU A 201 14.95 72.82 16.59
#